data_AF-A0A378MD84-F1
#
_entry.id   AF-A0A378MD84-F1
#
_cell.length_a   1.000
_cell.length_b   1.000
_cell.length_c   1.000
_cell.angle_alpha   90.00
_cell.angle_beta   90.00
_cell.angle_gamma   90.00
#
_symmetry.space_group_name_H-M   'P 1'
#
loop_
_entity.id
_entity.type
_entity.pdbx_description
1 polymer ?
#
loop_
_entity_poly.entity_id
_entity_poly.type
_entity_poly.pdbx_seq_one_letter_code
_entity_poly.pdbx_strand_id
1 'polypeptide(L)'
;MNENDASDLSDEFASLEKTLFGKNIYIFAPTDDTKQIDEILANTFQLQNDSDKNAQFNENRFTFYFKPGDYTKTKTIPVGFYTQIAGLGQTPYDVKLNNLEVPAYLPDFNATCNFWRSGENFSVMNTGDNTSYFGSYRPDQFNWSVAQAAPLRRIYSERAMSYDWNYGWASGGYVADSKIDGITGEGNSSGTFSGQQFYTRNSEVKGNVYGTTLNAFYQGVVAPNLVNDQSGKALVNGNGFSNWAIPTSDQQQQVDTNVATTPELREKPFLFLDKDGEYKVFVPALKKNSKGTSWSKDSMGDGKVVSLDKFYIAKEGDSASKINGELAKGKISSSRRESTMRKKRSKSKKRIRSYSEPEWHQSFLITKRQPCI
;
A
#
# COMPACT_ATOMS: atom_id res chain seq x y z
N MET A 1 13.36 -27.99 -12.14
CA MET A 1 12.42 -29.12 -12.06
C MET A 1 13.15 -30.38 -12.48
N ASN A 2 13.08 -31.46 -11.71
CA ASN A 2 13.35 -32.83 -12.14
C ASN A 2 12.13 -33.67 -11.74
N GLU A 3 11.73 -34.56 -12.64
CA GLU A 3 10.40 -35.12 -12.80
C GLU A 3 10.06 -36.31 -11.88
N ASN A 4 8.74 -36.49 -11.75
CA ASN A 4 8.00 -37.71 -11.41
C ASN A 4 7.82 -38.05 -9.93
N ASP A 5 6.87 -37.35 -9.27
CA ASP A 5 5.66 -38.00 -8.75
C ASP A 5 4.66 -36.92 -8.27
N ALA A 6 3.37 -37.19 -8.48
CA ALA A 6 2.29 -36.22 -8.36
C ALA A 6 1.93 -35.89 -6.89
N SER A 7 1.96 -34.60 -6.55
CA SER A 7 1.19 -33.96 -5.48
C SER A 7 1.14 -32.43 -5.71
N ASP A 8 -0.07 -31.86 -5.68
CA ASP A 8 -0.39 -30.48 -6.04
C ASP A 8 0.35 -29.41 -5.21
N LEU A 9 1.05 -28.52 -5.93
CA LEU A 9 1.59 -27.24 -5.47
C LEU A 9 2.45 -27.29 -4.19
N SER A 10 3.73 -27.58 -4.43
CA SER A 10 4.90 -27.33 -3.57
C SER A 10 5.20 -28.35 -2.47
N ASP A 11 6.01 -29.36 -2.78
CA ASP A 11 6.93 -30.05 -1.87
C ASP A 11 8.03 -30.65 -2.79
N GLU A 12 9.35 -30.63 -2.56
CA GLU A 12 10.15 -30.65 -1.34
C GLU A 12 11.44 -29.84 -1.52
N PHE A 13 11.42 -28.60 -1.04
CA PHE A 13 12.42 -28.00 -0.16
C PHE A 13 11.57 -26.91 0.48
N ALA A 14 11.15 -27.06 1.73
CA ALA A 14 10.49 -25.95 2.40
C ALA A 14 11.47 -24.77 2.33
N SER A 15 11.25 -23.82 1.41
CA SER A 15 12.15 -22.69 1.27
C SER A 15 12.27 -22.08 2.65
N LEU A 16 13.48 -21.67 3.05
CA LEU A 16 13.71 -21.06 4.36
C LEU A 16 12.64 -19.99 4.66
N GLU A 17 12.19 -19.30 3.62
CA GLU A 17 11.11 -18.32 3.63
C GLU A 17 9.72 -18.90 3.94
N LYS A 18 9.31 -20.05 3.36
CA LYS A 18 8.04 -20.73 3.70
C LYS A 18 8.03 -21.11 5.19
N THR A 19 9.16 -21.58 5.72
CA THR A 19 9.33 -21.87 7.15
C THR A 19 9.28 -20.60 7.99
N LEU A 20 9.99 -19.55 7.57
CA LEU A 20 10.16 -18.30 8.32
C LEU A 20 8.90 -17.43 8.32
N PHE A 21 8.22 -17.30 7.19
CA PHE A 21 7.09 -16.38 6.98
C PHE A 21 5.73 -17.10 6.87
N GLY A 22 5.72 -18.36 6.45
CA GLY A 22 4.51 -19.18 6.32
C GLY A 22 3.99 -19.26 4.87
N LYS A 23 3.08 -20.20 4.64
CA LYS A 23 2.62 -20.64 3.32
C LYS A 23 1.91 -19.60 2.44
N ASN A 24 1.41 -18.51 3.01
CA ASN A 24 0.71 -17.47 2.24
C ASN A 24 1.58 -16.22 1.97
N ILE A 25 2.88 -16.31 2.27
CA ILE A 25 3.86 -15.29 1.92
C ILE A 25 4.71 -15.86 0.79
N TYR A 26 4.54 -15.29 -0.39
CA TYR A 26 5.32 -15.61 -1.57
C TYR A 26 6.45 -14.60 -1.68
N ILE A 27 7.67 -15.08 -1.90
CA ILE A 27 8.85 -14.23 -2.08
C ILE A 27 9.47 -14.59 -3.42
N PHE A 28 9.31 -13.72 -4.41
CA PHE A 28 9.82 -13.92 -5.76
C PHE A 28 11.24 -13.37 -5.90
N ALA A 29 12.10 -14.10 -6.62
CA ALA A 29 13.42 -13.68 -7.06
C ALA A 29 13.39 -13.28 -8.55
N PRO A 30 14.30 -12.40 -9.03
CA PRO A 30 14.32 -12.00 -10.44
C PRO A 30 14.68 -13.14 -11.40
N THR A 31 15.17 -14.27 -10.88
CA THR A 31 15.47 -15.48 -11.63
C THR A 31 14.28 -16.43 -11.76
N ASP A 32 13.19 -16.18 -11.04
CA ASP A 32 11.99 -17.02 -11.11
C ASP A 32 11.33 -16.89 -12.48
N ASP A 33 10.67 -17.97 -12.92
CA ASP A 33 9.95 -17.98 -14.20
C ASP A 33 8.80 -16.98 -14.17
N THR A 34 8.88 -15.96 -15.04
CA THR A 34 7.88 -14.90 -15.18
C THR A 34 6.47 -15.46 -15.38
N LYS A 35 6.30 -16.55 -16.13
CA LYS A 35 4.98 -17.14 -16.36
C LYS A 35 4.37 -17.70 -15.07
N GLN A 36 5.19 -18.33 -14.24
CA GLN A 36 4.74 -18.87 -12.95
C GLN A 36 4.38 -17.74 -11.97
N ILE A 37 5.14 -16.64 -11.97
CA ILE A 37 4.79 -15.45 -11.18
C ILE A 37 3.40 -14.93 -11.61
N ASP A 38 3.19 -14.74 -12.91
CA ASP A 38 1.92 -14.26 -13.46
C ASP A 38 0.75 -15.20 -13.12
N GLU A 39 0.93 -16.52 -13.24
CA GLU A 39 -0.07 -17.53 -12.91
C GLU A 39 -0.45 -17.50 -11.42
N ILE A 40 0.53 -17.42 -10.52
CA ILE A 40 0.28 -17.34 -9.08
C ILE A 40 -0.52 -16.08 -8.72
N LEU A 41 -0.14 -14.94 -9.28
CA LEU A 41 -0.81 -13.65 -9.03
C LEU A 41 -2.24 -13.66 -9.57
N ALA A 42 -2.44 -14.13 -10.80
CA ALA A 42 -3.76 -14.22 -11.43
C ALA A 42 -4.69 -15.18 -10.67
N ASN A 43 -4.21 -16.37 -10.28
CA ASN A 43 -4.98 -17.35 -9.51
C ASN A 43 -5.35 -16.80 -8.12
N THR A 44 -4.43 -16.08 -7.48
CA THR A 44 -4.72 -15.44 -6.19
C THR A 44 -5.75 -14.33 -6.34
N PHE A 45 -5.67 -13.52 -7.40
CA PHE A 45 -6.68 -12.51 -7.68
C PHE A 45 -8.07 -13.14 -7.85
N GLN A 46 -8.19 -14.23 -8.63
CA GLN A 46 -9.46 -14.94 -8.79
C GLN A 46 -10.02 -15.37 -7.42
N LEU A 47 -9.21 -15.97 -6.54
CA LEU A 47 -9.64 -16.34 -5.20
C LEU A 47 -10.05 -15.12 -4.34
N GLN A 48 -9.32 -14.02 -4.46
CA GLN A 48 -9.47 -12.84 -3.63
C GLN A 48 -10.41 -11.77 -4.19
N ASN A 49 -11.03 -12.00 -5.34
CA ASN A 49 -11.92 -11.02 -5.97
C ASN A 49 -13.17 -11.66 -6.63
N ASP A 50 -13.42 -12.95 -6.37
CA ASP A 50 -14.62 -13.69 -6.80
C ASP A 50 -15.87 -13.20 -6.05
N SER A 51 -16.77 -12.53 -6.76
CA SER A 51 -18.03 -12.01 -6.22
C SER A 51 -19.03 -13.12 -5.86
N ASP A 52 -19.03 -14.22 -6.62
CA ASP A 52 -19.97 -15.33 -6.42
C ASP A 52 -19.65 -16.10 -5.13
N LYS A 53 -18.39 -16.07 -4.71
CA LYS A 53 -17.91 -16.63 -3.44
C LYS A 53 -17.78 -15.61 -2.32
N ASN A 54 -18.27 -14.39 -2.52
CA ASN A 54 -18.21 -13.31 -1.53
C ASN A 54 -16.78 -13.05 -1.02
N ALA A 55 -15.82 -12.95 -1.94
CA ALA A 55 -14.40 -12.80 -1.62
C ALA A 55 -14.11 -11.63 -0.67
N GLN A 56 -14.94 -10.58 -0.68
CA GLN A 56 -14.86 -9.49 0.27
C GLN A 56 -14.77 -9.96 1.74
N PHE A 57 -15.49 -11.01 2.13
CA PHE A 57 -15.50 -11.48 3.52
C PHE A 57 -14.75 -12.80 3.73
N ASN A 58 -13.94 -13.22 2.77
CA ASN A 58 -13.14 -14.42 2.91
C ASN A 58 -12.07 -14.27 4.03
N GLU A 59 -11.54 -15.41 4.44
CA GLU A 59 -10.54 -15.50 5.51
C GLU A 59 -9.11 -15.53 4.97
N ASN A 60 -8.91 -15.82 3.68
CA ASN A 60 -7.60 -15.91 3.06
C ASN A 60 -6.83 -14.58 3.14
N ARG A 61 -5.53 -14.66 3.41
CA ARG A 61 -4.59 -13.53 3.46
C ARG A 61 -3.36 -13.86 2.65
N PHE A 62 -2.92 -12.96 1.77
CA PHE A 62 -1.75 -13.17 0.91
C PHE A 62 -0.81 -11.97 0.94
N THR A 63 0.48 -12.26 0.88
CA THR A 63 1.51 -11.24 0.68
C THR A 63 2.49 -11.72 -0.37
N PHE A 64 2.75 -10.85 -1.35
CA PHE A 64 3.70 -11.05 -2.41
C PHE A 64 4.85 -10.08 -2.21
N TYR A 65 6.01 -10.61 -1.85
CA TYR A 65 7.25 -9.87 -1.80
C TYR A 65 8.07 -10.14 -3.04
N PHE A 66 8.73 -9.09 -3.54
CA PHE A 66 9.68 -9.16 -4.63
C PHE A 66 11.06 -8.79 -4.11
N LYS A 67 12.05 -9.67 -4.27
CA LYS A 67 13.45 -9.37 -3.97
C LYS A 67 13.96 -8.26 -4.89
N PRO A 68 15.05 -7.54 -4.53
CA PRO A 68 15.67 -6.58 -5.43
C PRO A 68 15.91 -7.18 -6.82
N GLY A 69 15.43 -6.51 -7.87
CA GLY A 69 15.42 -7.06 -9.22
C GLY A 69 14.47 -6.35 -10.18
N ASP A 70 14.52 -6.82 -11.43
CA ASP A 70 13.68 -6.34 -12.53
C ASP A 70 12.65 -7.40 -12.91
N TYR A 71 11.37 -7.05 -12.72
CA TYR A 71 10.20 -7.87 -13.01
C TYR A 71 9.33 -7.21 -14.09
N THR A 72 9.87 -6.28 -14.88
CA THR A 72 9.10 -5.56 -15.92
C THR A 72 8.57 -6.46 -17.06
N LYS A 73 9.02 -7.71 -17.10
CA LYS A 73 8.50 -8.73 -18.03
C LYS A 73 7.23 -9.42 -17.56
N THR A 74 6.82 -9.26 -16.30
CA THR A 74 5.52 -9.76 -15.80
C THR A 74 4.39 -9.02 -16.49
N LYS A 75 3.19 -9.59 -16.46
CA LYS A 75 1.99 -8.86 -16.84
C LYS A 75 1.62 -7.81 -15.80
N THR A 76 0.62 -6.98 -16.13
CA THR A 76 -0.04 -6.10 -15.16
C THR A 76 -0.56 -6.95 -14.01
N ILE A 77 -0.17 -6.63 -12.77
CA ILE A 77 -0.50 -7.42 -11.58
C ILE A 77 -1.89 -7.01 -11.07
N PRO A 78 -2.89 -7.91 -11.10
CA PRO A 78 -4.20 -7.60 -10.54
C PRO A 78 -4.20 -7.83 -9.03
N VAL A 79 -4.74 -6.89 -8.25
CA VAL A 79 -4.71 -6.95 -6.79
C VAL A 79 -6.14 -7.05 -6.22
N GLY A 80 -6.46 -8.17 -5.59
CA GLY A 80 -7.76 -8.45 -4.95
C GLY A 80 -7.82 -8.07 -3.47
N PHE A 81 -8.87 -8.51 -2.77
CA PHE A 81 -8.99 -8.32 -1.31
C PHE A 81 -7.86 -9.02 -0.53
N TYR A 82 -7.57 -8.50 0.66
CA TYR A 82 -6.60 -9.00 1.63
C TYR A 82 -5.24 -9.41 1.05
N THR A 83 -4.78 -8.64 0.07
CA THR A 83 -3.55 -8.89 -0.68
C THR A 83 -2.60 -7.72 -0.51
N GLN A 84 -1.35 -8.01 -0.19
CA GLN A 84 -0.27 -7.03 -0.19
C GLN A 84 0.74 -7.34 -1.29
N ILE A 85 1.12 -6.32 -2.06
CA ILE A 85 2.25 -6.33 -2.97
C ILE A 85 3.37 -5.48 -2.35
N ALA A 86 4.58 -6.00 -2.20
CA ALA A 86 5.67 -5.24 -1.63
C ALA A 86 7.04 -5.59 -2.21
N GLY A 87 7.93 -4.61 -2.26
CA GLY A 87 9.34 -4.85 -2.59
C GLY A 87 10.21 -4.99 -1.34
N LEU A 88 11.20 -5.86 -1.41
CA LEU A 88 12.22 -6.08 -0.37
C LEU A 88 13.50 -5.26 -0.62
N GLY A 89 13.40 -4.19 -1.40
CA GLY A 89 14.47 -3.22 -1.63
C GLY A 89 14.81 -2.39 -0.39
N GLN A 90 16.01 -1.84 -0.35
CA GLN A 90 16.31 -0.73 0.57
C GLN A 90 15.51 0.51 0.14
N THR A 91 15.40 0.73 -1.17
CA THR A 91 14.60 1.80 -1.76
C THR A 91 13.60 1.23 -2.77
N PRO A 92 12.54 1.99 -3.14
CA PRO A 92 11.60 1.57 -4.18
C PRO A 92 12.27 1.28 -5.52
N TYR A 93 13.43 1.91 -5.82
CA TYR A 93 14.17 1.72 -7.07
C TYR A 93 14.81 0.34 -7.21
N ASP A 94 14.98 -0.40 -6.11
CA ASP A 94 15.61 -1.72 -6.12
C ASP A 94 14.67 -2.80 -6.67
N VAL A 95 13.36 -2.57 -6.68
CA VAL A 95 12.34 -3.52 -7.16
C VAL A 95 11.52 -2.87 -8.25
N LYS A 96 11.67 -3.33 -9.49
CA LYS A 96 10.97 -2.78 -10.64
C LYS A 96 9.87 -3.73 -11.09
N LEU A 97 8.62 -3.29 -10.99
CA LEU A 97 7.45 -4.01 -11.47
C LEU A 97 6.96 -3.39 -12.78
N ASN A 98 6.30 -4.19 -13.63
CA ASN A 98 5.69 -3.70 -14.87
C ASN A 98 4.56 -2.70 -14.57
N ASN A 99 3.40 -3.20 -14.11
CA ASN A 99 2.26 -2.38 -13.74
C ASN A 99 1.38 -3.13 -12.73
N LEU A 100 0.48 -2.41 -12.07
CA LEU A 100 -0.53 -2.97 -11.17
C LEU A 100 -1.90 -2.40 -11.52
N GLU A 101 -2.95 -3.17 -11.25
CA GLU A 101 -4.33 -2.71 -11.36
C GLU A 101 -5.23 -3.24 -10.25
N VAL A 102 -6.21 -2.42 -9.88
CA VAL A 102 -7.25 -2.75 -8.90
C VAL A 102 -8.62 -2.59 -9.56
N PRO A 103 -9.11 -3.59 -10.32
CA PRO A 103 -10.38 -3.47 -11.01
C PRO A 103 -11.54 -3.23 -10.04
N ALA A 104 -12.59 -2.53 -10.50
CA ALA A 104 -13.81 -2.36 -9.71
C ALA A 104 -14.42 -3.72 -9.31
N TYR A 105 -14.70 -3.91 -8.03
CA TYR A 105 -15.35 -5.13 -7.53
C TYR A 105 -16.85 -5.18 -7.82
N LEU A 106 -17.53 -4.02 -7.83
CA LEU A 106 -18.96 -3.94 -8.12
C LEU A 106 -19.20 -3.64 -9.62
N PRO A 107 -20.41 -3.94 -10.15
CA PRO A 107 -20.80 -3.59 -11.52
C PRO A 107 -20.66 -2.09 -11.82
N ASP A 108 -20.71 -1.75 -13.12
CA ASP A 108 -20.70 -0.36 -13.60
C ASP A 108 -19.48 0.45 -13.13
N PHE A 109 -18.32 -0.21 -13.14
CA PHE A 109 -17.02 0.35 -12.76
C PHE A 109 -16.95 0.85 -11.30
N ASN A 110 -17.83 0.35 -10.43
CA ASN A 110 -17.94 0.83 -9.07
C ASN A 110 -16.88 0.19 -8.14
N ALA A 111 -15.93 1.02 -7.69
CA ALA A 111 -14.84 0.68 -6.80
C ALA A 111 -15.11 1.04 -5.33
N THR A 112 -16.33 1.41 -4.93
CA THR A 112 -16.66 1.81 -3.54
C THR A 112 -16.47 0.68 -2.52
N CYS A 113 -16.25 -0.55 -2.98
CA CYS A 113 -15.96 -1.71 -2.16
C CYS A 113 -14.56 -2.28 -2.30
N ASN A 114 -13.65 -1.61 -3.01
CA ASN A 114 -12.28 -2.07 -3.19
C ASN A 114 -11.44 -1.83 -1.92
N PHE A 115 -11.71 -2.61 -0.88
CA PHE A 115 -11.09 -2.50 0.44
C PHE A 115 -9.85 -3.40 0.61
N TRP A 116 -9.16 -3.22 1.74
CA TRP A 116 -8.24 -4.17 2.37
C TRP A 116 -7.15 -4.75 1.46
N ARG A 117 -6.37 -3.89 0.83
CA ARG A 117 -5.18 -4.28 0.05
C ARG A 117 -4.07 -3.28 0.30
N SER A 118 -2.84 -3.56 -0.12
CA SER A 118 -1.77 -2.57 0.03
C SER A 118 -0.64 -2.76 -0.96
N GLY A 119 0.04 -1.65 -1.29
CA GLY A 119 1.29 -1.67 -2.04
C GLY A 119 2.38 -0.91 -1.27
N GLU A 120 3.60 -1.46 -1.22
CA GLU A 120 4.70 -0.85 -0.48
C GLU A 120 6.11 -1.09 -1.09
N ASN A 121 6.92 -0.04 -1.18
CA ASN A 121 8.37 -0.12 -1.42
C ASN A 121 8.79 -0.78 -2.75
N PHE A 122 8.20 -0.33 -3.86
CA PHE A 122 8.57 -0.77 -5.22
C PHE A 122 8.39 0.36 -6.24
N SER A 123 8.98 0.15 -7.41
CA SER A 123 8.82 0.99 -8.59
C SER A 123 7.83 0.40 -9.57
N VAL A 124 7.00 1.24 -10.18
CA VAL A 124 6.20 0.92 -11.36
C VAL A 124 6.83 1.58 -12.57
N MET A 125 7.35 0.77 -13.49
CA MET A 125 8.12 1.25 -14.63
C MET A 125 7.20 1.44 -15.84
N ASN A 126 7.44 2.50 -16.61
CA ASN A 126 6.68 2.74 -17.84
C ASN A 126 7.32 1.96 -18.99
N THR A 127 7.30 0.64 -18.86
CA THR A 127 7.88 -0.32 -19.80
C THR A 127 6.92 -1.48 -19.98
N GLY A 128 6.99 -2.18 -21.11
CA GLY A 128 6.29 -3.46 -21.28
C GLY A 128 4.81 -3.34 -21.68
N ASP A 129 4.03 -4.33 -21.24
CA ASP A 129 2.64 -4.55 -21.60
C ASP A 129 1.72 -3.47 -21.02
N ASN A 130 1.06 -2.69 -21.90
CA ASN A 130 0.05 -1.68 -21.55
C ASN A 130 -1.38 -2.25 -21.67
N THR A 131 -1.57 -3.55 -21.45
CA THR A 131 -2.89 -4.16 -21.39
C THR A 131 -3.38 -4.28 -19.94
N SER A 132 -4.71 -4.23 -19.80
CA SER A 132 -5.42 -4.48 -18.56
C SER A 132 -6.07 -5.86 -18.65
N TYR A 133 -5.98 -6.68 -17.60
CA TYR A 133 -6.72 -7.94 -17.54
C TYR A 133 -8.23 -7.72 -17.57
N PHE A 134 -8.69 -6.56 -17.07
CA PHE A 134 -10.10 -6.28 -16.81
C PHE A 134 -10.65 -5.09 -17.61
N GLY A 135 -9.95 -4.69 -18.68
CA GLY A 135 -10.44 -3.69 -19.63
C GLY A 135 -10.46 -2.25 -19.09
N SER A 136 -9.45 -1.85 -18.31
CA SER A 136 -9.24 -0.42 -18.00
C SER A 136 -9.15 0.41 -19.29
N TYR A 137 -9.76 1.60 -19.27
CA TYR A 137 -9.65 2.61 -20.33
C TYR A 137 -8.33 3.38 -20.26
N ARG A 138 -7.56 3.20 -19.18
CA ARG A 138 -6.24 3.81 -18.96
C ARG A 138 -5.23 2.73 -18.55
N PRO A 139 -5.02 1.70 -19.36
CA PRO A 139 -4.20 0.54 -18.98
C PRO A 139 -2.69 0.86 -18.93
N ASP A 140 -2.29 1.99 -19.51
CA ASP A 140 -0.94 2.57 -19.43
C ASP A 140 -0.68 3.29 -18.10
N GLN A 141 -1.73 3.60 -17.32
CA GLN A 141 -1.63 4.20 -15.99
C GLN A 141 -1.49 3.13 -14.91
N PHE A 142 -0.92 3.52 -13.77
CA PHE A 142 -0.98 2.73 -12.54
C PHE A 142 -2.37 2.91 -11.91
N ASN A 143 -3.24 1.91 -12.09
CA ASN A 143 -4.63 1.94 -11.64
C ASN A 143 -4.75 1.44 -10.19
N TRP A 144 -4.77 2.37 -9.23
CA TRP A 144 -5.00 2.08 -7.81
C TRP A 144 -6.41 2.52 -7.40
N SER A 145 -7.42 2.02 -8.11
CA SER A 145 -8.84 2.31 -7.87
C SER A 145 -9.37 1.60 -6.63
N VAL A 146 -9.39 2.32 -5.52
CA VAL A 146 -9.65 1.77 -4.20
C VAL A 146 -10.69 2.57 -3.43
N ALA A 147 -11.23 1.92 -2.39
CA ALA A 147 -11.96 2.59 -1.33
C ALA A 147 -11.12 2.62 -0.04
N GLN A 148 -11.75 2.59 1.14
CA GLN A 148 -11.04 2.68 2.41
C GLN A 148 -10.13 1.47 2.69
N ALA A 149 -9.15 1.67 3.59
CA ALA A 149 -8.22 0.64 4.05
C ALA A 149 -7.38 -0.02 2.93
N ALA A 150 -7.01 0.77 1.91
CA ALA A 150 -6.18 0.33 0.79
C ALA A 150 -4.93 1.22 0.59
N PRO A 151 -4.02 1.31 1.58
CA PRO A 151 -2.91 2.24 1.52
C PRO A 151 -1.89 1.88 0.45
N LEU A 152 -1.37 2.91 -0.20
CA LEU A 152 -0.18 2.82 -1.03
C LEU A 152 0.94 3.66 -0.41
N ARG A 153 2.12 3.08 -0.21
CA ARG A 153 3.21 3.73 0.52
C ARG A 153 4.54 3.52 -0.17
N ARG A 154 5.42 4.53 -0.16
CA ARG A 154 6.82 4.34 -0.54
C ARG A 154 6.96 3.81 -1.97
N ILE A 155 6.30 4.46 -2.92
CA ILE A 155 6.26 4.04 -4.32
C ILE A 155 7.06 5.01 -5.18
N TYR A 156 7.79 4.48 -6.15
CA TYR A 156 8.22 5.24 -7.33
C TYR A 156 7.34 4.85 -8.52
N SER A 157 6.86 5.80 -9.31
CA SER A 157 6.07 5.47 -10.51
C SER A 157 6.47 6.36 -11.68
N GLU A 158 6.88 5.73 -12.78
CA GLU A 158 7.04 6.39 -14.08
C GLU A 158 5.72 6.48 -14.85
N ARG A 159 4.68 5.77 -14.39
CA ARG A 159 3.31 5.85 -14.89
C ARG A 159 2.52 6.88 -14.10
N ALA A 160 1.61 7.59 -14.75
CA ALA A 160 0.63 8.41 -14.05
C ALA A 160 -0.30 7.48 -13.23
N MET A 161 -0.84 7.99 -12.12
CA MET A 161 -1.68 7.24 -11.20
C MET A 161 -3.15 7.65 -11.30
N SER A 162 -4.04 6.66 -11.42
CA SER A 162 -5.49 6.84 -11.30
C SER A 162 -6.04 6.16 -10.05
N TYR A 163 -6.91 6.86 -9.32
CA TYR A 163 -7.63 6.31 -8.15
C TYR A 163 -9.10 5.96 -8.39
N ASP A 164 -9.58 6.04 -9.64
CA ASP A 164 -10.87 5.51 -10.07
C ASP A 164 -10.70 4.49 -11.19
N TRP A 165 -11.68 3.58 -11.28
CA TRP A 165 -11.76 2.61 -12.36
C TRP A 165 -12.72 3.17 -13.41
N ASN A 166 -12.21 3.49 -14.60
CA ASN A 166 -13.02 3.95 -15.75
C ASN A 166 -14.07 5.03 -15.42
N TYR A 167 -13.71 6.06 -14.63
CA TYR A 167 -14.62 7.14 -14.20
C TYR A 167 -15.81 6.69 -13.33
N GLY A 168 -15.82 5.43 -12.89
CA GLY A 168 -16.82 4.87 -11.99
C GLY A 168 -16.66 5.37 -10.56
N TRP A 169 -17.62 5.03 -9.70
CA TRP A 169 -17.60 5.49 -8.31
C TRP A 169 -16.40 4.96 -7.55
N ALA A 170 -15.71 5.82 -6.81
CA ALA A 170 -14.62 5.44 -5.91
C ALA A 170 -14.72 6.23 -4.60
N SER A 171 -14.28 5.63 -3.48
CA SER A 171 -14.33 6.26 -2.15
C SER A 171 -13.03 6.04 -1.40
N GLY A 172 -11.91 6.23 -2.11
CA GLY A 172 -10.57 6.19 -1.56
C GLY A 172 -10.31 7.38 -0.62
N GLY A 173 -9.10 7.59 -0.16
CA GLY A 173 -7.96 6.69 -0.22
C GLY A 173 -6.77 7.33 0.46
N TYR A 174 -5.65 6.62 0.48
CA TYR A 174 -4.45 7.03 1.18
C TYR A 174 -3.20 6.69 0.39
N VAL A 175 -2.44 7.72 0.01
CA VAL A 175 -1.10 7.60 -0.59
C VAL A 175 -0.11 8.38 0.26
N ALA A 176 1.05 7.80 0.51
CA ALA A 176 2.07 8.43 1.34
C ALA A 176 3.49 8.09 0.92
N ASP A 177 4.40 9.04 1.14
CA ASP A 177 5.84 8.79 1.00
C ASP A 177 6.20 8.35 -0.42
N SER A 178 5.52 8.84 -1.46
CA SER A 178 5.64 8.34 -2.83
C SER A 178 6.10 9.41 -3.82
N LYS A 179 6.80 8.98 -4.87
CA LYS A 179 7.24 9.83 -5.98
C LYS A 179 6.62 9.37 -7.29
N ILE A 180 5.81 10.23 -7.89
CA ILE A 180 5.09 9.97 -9.15
C ILE A 180 5.64 10.90 -10.22
N ASP A 181 6.44 10.33 -11.12
CA ASP A 181 7.07 11.05 -12.24
C ASP A 181 6.26 10.95 -13.53
N GLY A 182 5.34 9.98 -13.63
CA GLY A 182 4.49 9.80 -14.79
C GLY A 182 3.49 10.95 -14.96
N ILE A 183 3.31 11.39 -16.20
CA ILE A 183 2.41 12.49 -16.58
C ILE A 183 1.62 12.06 -17.82
N THR A 184 0.30 12.28 -17.81
CA THR A 184 -0.57 12.07 -18.96
C THR A 184 -0.41 13.19 -20.00
N GLY A 185 -1.03 13.03 -21.18
CA GLY A 185 -1.02 14.09 -22.21
C GLY A 185 -1.64 15.41 -21.74
N GLU A 186 -2.55 15.37 -20.77
CA GLU A 186 -3.22 16.52 -20.17
C GLU A 186 -2.41 17.17 -19.03
N GLY A 187 -1.20 16.68 -18.74
CA GLY A 187 -0.37 17.19 -17.65
C GLY A 187 -0.73 16.63 -16.28
N ASN A 188 -1.67 15.69 -16.18
CA ASN A 188 -2.08 15.05 -14.93
C ASN A 188 -1.11 13.94 -14.52
N SER A 189 -0.90 13.75 -13.23
CA SER A 189 0.06 12.77 -12.72
C SER A 189 -0.53 11.86 -11.66
N SER A 190 -1.36 12.38 -10.75
CA SER A 190 -1.88 11.57 -9.64
C SER A 190 -3.22 12.09 -9.15
N GLY A 191 -4.29 11.30 -9.27
CA GLY A 191 -5.61 11.78 -8.89
C GLY A 191 -6.76 10.87 -9.32
N THR A 192 -7.97 11.43 -9.31
CA THR A 192 -9.19 10.74 -9.72
C THR A 192 -10.22 11.71 -10.29
N PHE A 193 -10.94 11.29 -11.33
CA PHE A 193 -11.99 12.11 -11.91
C PHE A 193 -13.35 11.98 -11.20
N SER A 194 -13.58 10.85 -10.54
CA SER A 194 -14.90 10.48 -9.99
C SER A 194 -14.87 10.09 -8.51
N GLY A 195 -13.68 9.93 -7.92
CA GLY A 195 -13.53 9.57 -6.52
C GLY A 195 -14.10 10.63 -5.58
N GLN A 196 -14.72 10.20 -4.49
CA GLN A 196 -15.36 11.10 -3.53
C GLN A 196 -14.33 11.96 -2.78
N GLN A 197 -13.30 11.31 -2.23
CA GLN A 197 -12.24 11.99 -1.49
C GLN A 197 -10.91 11.26 -1.67
N PHE A 198 -9.80 11.91 -1.31
CA PHE A 198 -8.51 11.25 -1.19
C PHE A 198 -7.57 12.01 -0.25
N TYR A 199 -6.70 11.29 0.45
CA TYR A 199 -5.65 11.89 1.27
C TYR A 199 -4.26 11.47 0.77
N THR A 200 -3.47 12.45 0.35
CA THR A 200 -2.08 12.26 -0.09
C THR A 200 -1.14 13.04 0.82
N ARG A 201 -0.06 12.41 1.29
CA ARG A 201 0.92 13.09 2.14
C ARG A 201 2.38 12.77 1.85
N ASN A 202 3.26 13.73 2.11
CA ASN A 202 4.72 13.54 1.98
C ASN A 202 5.10 12.88 0.65
N SER A 203 4.55 13.38 -0.45
CA SER A 203 4.76 12.81 -1.78
C SER A 203 5.27 13.87 -2.75
N GLU A 204 6.03 13.44 -3.74
CA GLU A 204 6.46 14.25 -4.88
C GLU A 204 5.65 13.84 -6.11
N VAL A 205 4.92 14.77 -6.71
CA VAL A 205 4.12 14.54 -7.92
C VAL A 205 4.62 15.52 -8.97
N LYS A 206 5.16 14.99 -10.07
CA LYS A 206 5.84 15.79 -11.09
C LYS A 206 4.85 16.61 -11.93
N GLY A 207 3.73 16.01 -12.31
CA GLY A 207 2.63 16.69 -12.98
C GLY A 207 1.53 17.13 -12.01
N ASN A 208 0.36 17.47 -12.55
CA ASN A 208 -0.75 17.95 -11.74
C ASN A 208 -1.35 16.85 -10.87
N VAL A 209 -1.66 17.19 -9.62
CA VAL A 209 -2.67 16.43 -8.86
C VAL A 209 -4.06 16.81 -9.38
N TYR A 210 -5.02 15.88 -9.39
CA TYR A 210 -6.31 16.17 -10.01
C TYR A 210 -7.52 15.51 -9.35
N GLY A 211 -8.62 16.24 -9.45
CA GLY A 211 -10.00 15.84 -9.20
C GLY A 211 -10.35 15.52 -7.74
N THR A 212 -11.17 14.50 -7.54
CA THR A 212 -12.14 14.30 -6.45
C THR A 212 -13.42 15.15 -6.56
N THR A 213 -14.53 14.64 -6.01
CA THR A 213 -15.84 15.31 -6.03
C THR A 213 -16.22 15.99 -4.72
N LEU A 214 -15.66 15.56 -3.58
CA LEU A 214 -16.01 16.10 -2.25
C LEU A 214 -14.81 16.66 -1.47
N ASN A 215 -13.63 16.03 -1.52
CA ASN A 215 -12.45 16.49 -0.78
C ASN A 215 -11.13 15.86 -1.27
N ALA A 216 -10.25 16.68 -1.84
CA ALA A 216 -8.85 16.33 -2.06
C ALA A 216 -7.98 16.96 -0.98
N PHE A 217 -7.36 16.13 -0.14
CA PHE A 217 -6.54 16.59 0.97
C PHE A 217 -5.07 16.27 0.73
N TYR A 218 -4.22 17.30 0.76
CA TYR A 218 -2.78 17.20 0.58
C TYR A 218 -2.06 17.68 1.84
N GLN A 219 -1.09 16.91 2.34
CA GLN A 219 -0.26 17.32 3.48
C GLN A 219 1.23 17.07 3.21
N GLY A 220 2.04 18.12 3.15
CA GLY A 220 3.47 17.98 2.85
C GLY A 220 3.75 17.43 1.45
N VAL A 221 2.84 17.66 0.50
CA VAL A 221 2.99 17.23 -0.90
C VAL A 221 3.77 18.30 -1.68
N VAL A 222 4.54 17.86 -2.66
CA VAL A 222 5.16 18.71 -3.70
C VAL A 222 4.45 18.39 -5.01
N ALA A 223 3.70 19.36 -5.55
CA ALA A 223 3.09 19.27 -6.89
C ALA A 223 2.90 20.69 -7.44
N PRO A 224 2.88 20.89 -8.77
CA PRO A 224 2.85 22.22 -9.40
C PRO A 224 1.56 23.00 -9.17
N ASN A 225 0.42 22.33 -9.01
CA ASN A 225 -0.91 22.96 -8.95
C ASN A 225 -1.58 22.89 -7.56
N LEU A 226 -0.82 22.66 -6.49
CA LEU A 226 -1.39 22.71 -5.14
C LEU A 226 -1.95 24.09 -4.82
N VAL A 227 -3.07 24.13 -4.10
CA VAL A 227 -3.67 25.39 -3.64
C VAL A 227 -2.67 26.17 -2.77
N ASN A 228 -2.57 27.48 -3.05
CA ASN A 228 -1.65 28.41 -2.39
C ASN A 228 -2.35 29.76 -2.07
N ASP A 229 -1.58 30.79 -1.75
CA ASP A 229 -2.06 32.13 -1.42
C ASP A 229 -2.69 32.87 -2.61
N GLN A 230 -2.38 32.46 -3.84
CA GLN A 230 -2.93 33.03 -5.08
C GLN A 230 -4.23 32.33 -5.49
N SER A 231 -4.36 31.02 -5.21
CA SER A 231 -5.47 30.18 -5.65
C SER A 231 -6.42 29.75 -4.54
N GLY A 232 -6.18 30.15 -3.29
CA GLY A 232 -6.92 29.69 -2.12
C GLY A 232 -7.09 30.72 -1.01
N LYS A 233 -7.85 30.33 0.02
CA LYS A 233 -7.95 31.03 1.30
C LYS A 233 -7.09 30.30 2.33
N ALA A 234 -6.39 31.07 3.17
CA ALA A 234 -5.57 30.52 4.23
C ALA A 234 -6.42 29.69 5.21
N LEU A 235 -5.88 28.56 5.68
CA LEU A 235 -6.46 27.78 6.76
C LEU A 235 -6.35 28.55 8.09
N VAL A 236 -7.24 28.26 9.04
CA VAL A 236 -7.32 28.95 10.35
C VAL A 236 -5.99 29.00 11.10
N ASN A 237 -5.18 27.95 10.97
CA ASN A 237 -3.89 27.85 11.66
C ASN A 237 -2.70 28.41 10.84
N GLY A 238 -2.95 29.04 9.69
CA GLY A 238 -1.90 29.63 8.84
C GLY A 238 -0.90 28.61 8.25
N ASN A 239 -1.25 27.33 8.25
CA ASN A 239 -0.36 26.23 7.86
C ASN A 239 -0.64 25.67 6.45
N GLY A 240 -1.47 26.37 5.67
CA GLY A 240 -1.93 25.89 4.37
C GLY A 240 -3.06 26.74 3.80
N PHE A 241 -3.62 26.27 2.69
CA PHE A 241 -4.66 26.94 1.93
C PHE A 241 -5.74 25.95 1.46
N SER A 242 -6.93 26.46 1.20
CA SER A 242 -8.04 25.70 0.60
C SER A 242 -8.80 26.57 -0.40
N ASN A 243 -9.27 25.97 -1.49
CA ASN A 243 -10.06 26.63 -2.53
C ASN A 243 -11.58 26.38 -2.40
N TRP A 244 -12.05 25.77 -1.30
CA TRP A 244 -13.46 25.37 -1.14
C TRP A 244 -14.47 26.52 -1.28
N ALA A 245 -14.07 27.73 -0.91
CA ALA A 245 -14.90 28.93 -0.98
C ALA A 245 -14.70 29.73 -2.29
N ILE A 246 -13.95 29.18 -3.25
CA ILE A 246 -13.62 29.84 -4.52
C ILE A 246 -14.11 28.93 -5.64
N PRO A 247 -15.24 29.23 -6.30
CA PRO A 247 -15.66 28.45 -7.46
C PRO A 247 -14.72 28.72 -8.65
N THR A 248 -14.68 27.78 -9.59
CA THR A 248 -14.03 27.99 -10.90
C THR A 248 -14.81 29.02 -11.73
N SER A 249 -14.24 29.45 -12.87
CA SER A 249 -14.86 30.45 -13.76
C SER A 249 -16.22 30.01 -14.32
N ASP A 250 -16.42 28.70 -14.48
CA ASP A 250 -17.67 28.06 -14.89
C ASP A 250 -18.58 27.69 -13.69
N GLN A 251 -18.33 28.30 -12.52
CA GLN A 251 -19.13 28.17 -11.30
C GLN A 251 -19.14 26.76 -10.67
N GLN A 252 -18.13 25.93 -10.95
CA GLN A 252 -17.99 24.63 -10.29
C GLN A 252 -17.35 24.78 -8.91
N GLN A 253 -17.81 23.96 -7.98
CA GLN A 253 -17.22 23.87 -6.64
C GLN A 253 -15.81 23.26 -6.74
N GLN A 254 -14.86 23.87 -6.04
CA GLN A 254 -13.53 23.29 -5.82
C GLN A 254 -13.47 22.65 -4.43
N VAL A 255 -12.62 21.63 -4.26
CA VAL A 255 -12.62 20.78 -3.06
C VAL A 255 -11.22 20.45 -2.55
N ASP A 256 -10.22 21.25 -2.89
CA ASP A 256 -8.84 21.01 -2.47
C ASP A 256 -8.50 21.69 -1.14
N THR A 257 -7.77 20.96 -0.31
CA THR A 257 -7.09 21.46 0.88
C THR A 257 -5.63 21.07 0.83
N ASN A 258 -4.74 22.05 0.97
CA ASN A 258 -3.29 21.85 1.00
C ASN A 258 -2.71 22.34 2.33
N VAL A 259 -2.11 21.44 3.10
CA VAL A 259 -1.32 21.74 4.29
C VAL A 259 0.17 21.64 3.93
N ALA A 260 0.92 22.71 4.14
CA ALA A 260 2.26 22.88 3.56
C ALA A 260 3.27 21.81 4.00
N THR A 261 3.18 21.35 5.25
CA THR A 261 4.09 20.35 5.84
C THR A 261 3.34 19.42 6.77
N THR A 262 3.82 18.19 6.93
CA THR A 262 3.36 17.27 7.99
C THR A 262 4.08 17.59 9.31
N PRO A 263 3.39 18.09 10.36
CA PRO A 263 4.08 18.65 11.53
C PRO A 263 4.95 17.66 12.30
N GLU A 264 4.46 16.43 12.50
CA GLU A 264 5.20 15.38 13.18
C GLU A 264 4.71 14.02 12.66
N LEU A 265 5.64 13.19 12.18
CA LEU A 265 5.32 11.90 11.59
C LEU A 265 6.51 10.95 11.67
N ARG A 266 6.22 9.66 11.77
CA ARG A 266 7.16 8.59 11.44
C ARG A 266 6.57 7.75 10.32
N GLU A 267 7.34 7.50 9.26
CA GLU A 267 6.90 6.58 8.20
C GLU A 267 6.80 5.15 8.73
N LYS A 268 5.99 4.31 8.06
CA LYS A 268 5.76 2.93 8.50
C LYS A 268 7.06 2.13 8.40
N PRO A 269 7.44 1.34 9.42
CA PRO A 269 8.52 0.36 9.28
C PRO A 269 8.21 -0.68 8.19
N PHE A 270 9.22 -1.09 7.44
CA PHE A 270 9.08 -2.05 6.33
C PHE A 270 10.17 -3.12 6.36
N LEU A 271 9.83 -4.30 5.86
CA LEU A 271 10.74 -5.43 5.68
C LEU A 271 11.56 -5.21 4.40
N PHE A 272 12.85 -5.50 4.45
CA PHE A 272 13.74 -5.49 3.28
C PHE A 272 14.79 -6.60 3.39
N LEU A 273 15.40 -6.93 2.26
CA LEU A 273 16.55 -7.83 2.15
C LEU A 273 17.81 -6.96 2.11
N ASP A 274 18.67 -7.09 3.12
CA ASP A 274 19.89 -6.29 3.21
C ASP A 274 21.02 -6.89 2.35
N LYS A 275 22.11 -6.14 2.15
CA LYS A 275 23.24 -6.51 1.29
C LYS A 275 23.99 -7.76 1.77
N ASP A 276 23.81 -8.14 3.04
CA ASP A 276 24.34 -9.38 3.62
C ASP A 276 23.45 -10.60 3.36
N GLY A 277 22.32 -10.42 2.66
CA GLY A 277 21.37 -11.49 2.35
C GLY A 277 20.37 -11.77 3.47
N GLU A 278 20.38 -11.00 4.55
CA GLU A 278 19.49 -11.19 5.69
C GLU A 278 18.25 -10.29 5.60
N TYR A 279 17.11 -10.85 6.04
CA TYR A 279 15.88 -10.07 6.20
C TYR A 279 15.99 -9.15 7.41
N LYS A 280 15.68 -7.87 7.22
CA LYS A 280 15.71 -6.85 8.28
C LYS A 280 14.52 -5.92 8.16
N VAL A 281 14.23 -5.21 9.25
CA VAL A 281 13.19 -4.18 9.27
C VAL A 281 13.85 -2.82 9.36
N PHE A 282 13.58 -1.96 8.38
CA PHE A 282 13.94 -0.56 8.49
C PHE A 282 12.86 0.18 9.26
N VAL A 283 13.29 0.95 10.26
CA VAL A 283 12.45 1.73 11.16
C VAL A 283 12.76 3.21 10.92
N PRO A 284 11.97 3.91 10.09
CA PRO A 284 12.19 5.33 9.79
C PRO A 284 12.25 6.18 11.05
N ALA A 285 13.07 7.23 11.02
CA ALA A 285 13.16 8.20 12.11
C ALA A 285 11.88 9.05 12.21
N LEU A 286 11.63 9.59 13.41
CA LEU A 286 10.61 10.64 13.59
C LEU A 286 11.07 11.89 12.85
N LYS A 287 10.21 12.45 11.99
CA LYS A 287 10.43 13.71 11.30
C LYS A 287 9.44 14.75 11.79
N LYS A 288 9.88 16.01 11.78
CA LYS A 288 9.04 17.18 12.04
C LYS A 288 8.99 18.05 10.79
N ASN A 289 7.84 18.69 10.56
CA ASN A 289 7.60 19.58 9.43
C ASN A 289 8.04 18.99 8.08
N SER A 290 7.79 17.69 7.86
CA SER A 290 8.25 16.99 6.66
C SER A 290 7.44 17.39 5.43
N LYS A 291 8.09 17.34 4.27
CA LYS A 291 7.51 17.55 2.94
C LYS A 291 8.26 16.68 1.93
N GLY A 292 7.56 16.19 0.90
CA GLY A 292 8.14 15.27 -0.09
C GLY A 292 8.48 13.90 0.51
N THR A 293 9.19 13.08 -0.25
CA THR A 293 9.52 11.71 0.15
C THR A 293 10.58 11.68 1.26
N SER A 294 10.55 10.61 2.05
CA SER A 294 11.50 10.36 3.13
C SER A 294 12.79 9.69 2.65
N TRP A 295 12.79 9.18 1.42
CA TRP A 295 13.82 8.39 0.75
C TRP A 295 14.21 9.00 -0.60
N SER A 296 15.30 8.49 -1.16
CA SER A 296 15.77 8.80 -2.52
C SER A 296 16.25 7.51 -3.19
N LYS A 297 16.79 7.61 -4.41
CA LYS A 297 17.33 6.46 -5.15
C LYS A 297 18.39 5.68 -4.38
N ASP A 298 19.24 6.39 -3.64
CA ASP A 298 20.43 5.79 -3.02
C ASP A 298 20.34 5.78 -1.48
N SER A 299 19.19 6.14 -0.90
CA SER A 299 19.02 6.22 0.55
C SER A 299 17.61 5.84 0.99
N MET A 300 17.53 4.98 2.01
CA MET A 300 16.27 4.63 2.66
C MET A 300 15.62 5.80 3.42
N GLY A 301 16.39 6.86 3.67
CA GLY A 301 16.08 7.93 4.62
C GLY A 301 16.75 7.69 5.99
N ASP A 302 16.58 8.64 6.90
CA ASP A 302 17.03 8.50 8.28
C ASP A 302 16.19 7.44 9.02
N GLY A 303 16.84 6.59 9.80
CA GLY A 303 16.17 5.54 10.57
C GLY A 303 17.14 4.57 11.21
N LYS A 304 16.60 3.46 11.71
CA LYS A 304 17.37 2.36 12.31
C LYS A 304 17.05 1.07 11.58
N VAL A 305 18.06 0.25 11.34
CA VAL A 305 17.89 -1.13 10.86
C VAL A 305 17.80 -2.05 12.06
N VAL A 306 16.78 -2.90 12.10
CA VAL A 306 16.57 -3.89 13.15
C VAL A 306 16.58 -5.27 12.51
N SER A 307 17.47 -6.15 12.98
CA SER A 307 17.53 -7.53 12.52
C SER A 307 16.25 -8.29 12.87
N LEU A 308 15.83 -9.20 11.97
CA LEU A 308 14.62 -9.99 12.15
C LEU A 308 14.73 -10.96 13.35
N ASP A 309 15.94 -11.27 13.82
CA ASP A 309 16.17 -12.03 15.06
C ASP A 309 15.59 -11.33 16.32
N LYS A 310 15.35 -10.02 16.28
CA LYS A 310 14.66 -9.28 17.36
C LYS A 310 13.15 -9.41 17.29
N PHE A 311 12.61 -10.02 16.23
CA PHE A 311 11.18 -10.16 16.04
C PHE A 311 10.69 -11.55 16.42
N TYR A 312 9.45 -11.61 16.86
CA TYR A 312 8.64 -12.81 16.87
C TYR A 312 7.75 -12.78 15.64
N ILE A 313 7.91 -13.76 14.76
CA ILE A 313 7.07 -13.90 13.56
C ILE A 313 5.87 -14.76 13.93
N ALA A 314 4.72 -14.10 14.10
CA ALA A 314 3.51 -14.79 14.51
C ALA A 314 3.06 -15.77 13.42
N LYS A 315 2.70 -16.97 13.86
CA LYS A 315 2.19 -18.05 13.04
C LYS A 315 0.71 -18.26 13.28
N GLU A 316 0.10 -18.96 12.32
CA GLU A 316 -1.26 -19.46 12.48
C GLU A 316 -1.35 -20.37 13.71
N GLY A 317 -2.40 -20.19 14.50
CA GLY A 317 -2.57 -20.90 15.77
C GLY A 317 -1.90 -20.25 16.99
N ASP A 318 -1.09 -19.19 16.81
CA ASP A 318 -0.50 -18.50 17.95
C ASP A 318 -1.57 -17.83 18.84
N SER A 319 -1.57 -18.22 20.11
CA SER A 319 -2.47 -17.62 21.09
C SER A 319 -2.04 -16.20 21.46
N ALA A 320 -2.99 -15.39 21.95
CA ALA A 320 -2.67 -14.08 22.50
C ALA A 320 -1.65 -14.17 23.66
N SER A 321 -1.72 -15.24 24.46
CA SER A 321 -0.78 -15.48 25.56
C SER A 321 0.63 -15.70 25.05
N LYS A 322 0.81 -16.50 23.99
CA LYS A 322 2.11 -16.77 23.38
C LYS A 322 2.74 -15.50 22.82
N ILE A 323 1.98 -14.73 22.03
CA ILE A 323 2.45 -13.45 21.48
C ILE A 323 2.86 -12.49 22.60
N ASN A 324 2.03 -12.34 23.64
CA ASN A 324 2.35 -11.50 24.79
C ASN A 324 3.60 -11.99 25.55
N GLY A 325 3.80 -13.30 25.65
CA GLY A 325 4.98 -13.89 26.27
C GLY A 325 6.27 -13.57 25.49
N GLU A 326 6.22 -13.58 24.16
CA GLU A 326 7.37 -13.20 23.33
C GLU A 326 7.65 -11.69 23.39
N LEU A 327 6.62 -10.86 23.40
CA LEU A 327 6.75 -9.42 23.64
C LEU A 327 7.40 -9.13 25.01
N ALA A 328 6.99 -9.85 26.06
CA ALA A 328 7.56 -9.71 27.41
C ALA A 328 9.04 -10.14 27.49
N LYS A 329 9.53 -10.96 26.55
CA LYS A 329 10.96 -11.31 26.41
C LYS A 329 11.76 -10.26 25.62
N GLY A 330 11.13 -9.14 25.23
CA GLY A 330 11.75 -8.07 24.47
C GLY A 330 11.75 -8.29 22.95
N LYS A 331 10.98 -9.25 22.43
CA LYS A 331 10.79 -9.40 20.99
C LYS A 331 9.81 -8.35 20.47
N ILE A 332 10.00 -7.92 19.23
CA ILE A 332 9.03 -7.10 18.49
C ILE A 332 8.04 -8.04 17.79
N SER A 333 6.74 -7.77 17.85
CA SER A 333 5.75 -8.62 17.16
C SER A 333 5.63 -8.22 15.69
N SER A 334 5.79 -9.20 14.79
CA SER A 334 5.37 -9.14 13.39
C SER A 334 4.15 -10.04 13.24
N SER A 335 2.95 -9.44 13.17
CA SER A 335 1.70 -10.20 13.28
C SER A 335 1.08 -10.56 11.93
N ARG A 336 0.75 -11.84 11.76
CA ARG A 336 -0.33 -12.36 10.90
C ARG A 336 -1.56 -12.55 11.80
N ARG A 337 -2.62 -11.76 11.66
CA ARG A 337 -3.84 -12.00 12.47
C ARG A 337 -5.12 -11.83 11.65
N GLU A 338 -5.86 -12.92 11.52
CA GLU A 338 -7.28 -12.90 11.20
C GLU A 338 -8.09 -12.58 12.46
N SER A 339 -9.05 -11.67 12.35
CA SER A 339 -9.91 -11.27 13.46
C SER A 339 -11.10 -12.22 13.59
N THR A 340 -10.94 -13.33 14.31
CA THR A 340 -12.06 -14.08 14.90
C THR A 340 -11.89 -14.10 16.42
N MET A 341 -12.13 -12.96 17.05
CA MET A 341 -12.46 -12.92 18.49
C MET A 341 -13.65 -12.00 18.74
N ARG A 342 -14.83 -12.60 18.74
CA ARG A 342 -16.04 -12.03 19.35
C ARG A 342 -15.86 -12.06 20.87
N LYS A 343 -15.11 -11.10 21.44
CA LYS A 343 -14.95 -10.99 22.90
C LYS A 343 -16.28 -10.54 23.53
N LYS A 344 -16.95 -11.47 24.23
CA LYS A 344 -17.89 -11.13 25.30
C LYS A 344 -17.15 -10.23 26.30
N ARG A 345 -17.66 -9.01 26.50
CA ARG A 345 -17.16 -8.07 27.51
C ARG A 345 -17.41 -8.65 28.90
N SER A 346 -16.34 -8.99 29.62
CA SER A 346 -16.35 -9.13 31.08
C SER A 346 -15.58 -7.94 31.67
N LYS A 347 -16.24 -7.21 32.58
CA LYS A 347 -15.71 -6.04 33.28
C LYS A 347 -14.77 -6.50 34.40
N SER A 348 -13.51 -6.07 34.39
CA SER A 348 -12.82 -5.70 35.62
C SER A 348 -11.71 -4.69 35.34
N LYS A 349 -11.78 -3.57 36.06
CA LYS A 349 -10.79 -2.49 36.07
C LYS A 349 -9.63 -2.92 36.98
N LYS A 350 -8.39 -2.73 36.52
CA LYS A 350 -7.27 -2.23 37.34
C LYS A 350 -6.21 -1.66 36.40
N ARG A 351 -6.09 -0.32 36.40
CA ARG A 351 -5.00 0.42 35.75
C ARG A 351 -3.78 0.31 36.64
N ILE A 352 -2.68 -0.19 36.09
CA ILE A 352 -1.33 0.09 36.60
C ILE A 352 -0.60 0.75 35.43
N ARG A 353 -0.17 2.00 35.64
CA ARG A 353 0.69 2.76 34.72
C ARG A 353 2.13 2.34 35.01
N SER A 354 2.81 1.78 34.03
CA SER A 354 4.28 1.78 33.96
C SER A 354 4.67 2.46 32.65
N TYR A 355 5.44 3.54 32.76
CA TYR A 355 6.12 4.15 31.64
C TYR A 355 7.29 3.25 31.25
N SER A 356 7.22 2.64 30.07
CA SER A 356 8.35 2.03 29.37
C SER A 356 8.24 2.36 27.88
N GLU A 357 9.41 2.41 27.24
CA GLU A 357 9.70 2.81 25.85
C GLU A 357 8.64 2.41 24.79
N PRO A 358 8.52 3.14 23.67
CA PRO A 358 7.47 2.88 22.69
C PRO A 358 7.58 1.47 22.12
N GLU A 359 6.67 0.59 22.54
CA GLU A 359 6.51 -0.77 22.03
C GLU A 359 6.17 -0.73 20.54
N TRP A 360 7.07 -1.24 19.72
CA TRP A 360 6.89 -1.39 18.27
C TRP A 360 5.83 -2.46 17.99
N HIS A 361 4.66 -2.04 17.52
CA HIS A 361 3.64 -2.95 17.00
C HIS A 361 3.58 -2.80 15.47
N GLN A 362 4.22 -3.70 14.73
CA GLN A 362 3.92 -3.88 13.30
C GLN A 362 2.61 -4.65 13.18
N SER A 363 1.50 -3.91 13.13
CA SER A 363 0.20 -4.47 12.80
C SER A 363 -0.01 -4.38 11.29
N PHE A 364 0.14 -5.50 10.59
CA PHE A 364 -0.50 -5.69 9.30
C PHE A 364 -2.02 -5.64 9.52
N LEU A 365 -2.70 -4.69 8.86
CA LEU A 365 -4.15 -4.52 8.74
C LEU A 365 -5.00 -5.13 9.88
N ILE A 366 -5.06 -4.46 11.03
CA ILE A 366 -6.16 -4.68 11.99
C ILE A 366 -7.24 -3.63 11.68
N THR A 367 -8.11 -3.93 10.72
CA THR A 367 -9.33 -3.14 10.47
C THR A 367 -10.55 -3.98 10.82
N LYS A 368 -11.49 -3.41 11.57
CA LYS A 368 -12.86 -3.96 11.64
C LYS A 368 -13.37 -4.09 10.21
N ARG A 369 -13.90 -5.26 9.84
CA ARG A 369 -14.54 -5.48 8.54
C ARG A 369 -15.73 -4.52 8.43
N GLN A 370 -15.57 -3.44 7.67
CA GLN A 370 -16.64 -2.56 7.23
C GLN A 370 -17.32 -3.21 6.02
N PRO A 371 -18.62 -3.52 6.07
CA PRO A 371 -19.31 -4.07 4.92
C PRO A 371 -19.45 -3.01 3.82
N CYS A 372 -19.62 -3.45 2.57
CA CYS A 372 -20.23 -2.60 1.55
C CYS A 372 -21.57 -2.09 2.10
N ILE A 373 -21.77 -0.78 2.04
CA ILE A 373 -23.07 -0.16 2.34
C ILE A 373 -23.77 0.06 1.01
#